data_AF-A0A373B622-F1
#
_entry.id   AF-A0A373B622-F1
#
_cell.length_a   1.000
_cell.length_b   1.000
_cell.length_c   1.000
_cell.angle_alpha   90.00
_cell.angle_beta   90.00
_cell.angle_gamma   90.00
#
_symmetry.space_group_name_H-M   'P 1'
#
loop_
_entity.id
_entity.type
_entity.pdbx_description
1 polymer ?
#
loop_
_entity_poly.entity_id
_entity_poly.type
_entity_poly.pdbx_seq_one_letter_code
_entity_poly.pdbx_strand_id
1 'polypeptide(L)'
;MKIPREIPSMRRTDNSLKEVMTNLCNQKNFRRVFLNQTIPVLRLFANQPTMVLLYFIYNADTNNMIYCTYEDIMQDCSIGNKRTVANTLKTLQETRAIVKISKSHYMLNPALMLQGNNEKFGLLAFEFNDYISLCEKEKRYVSK
;
A
#
# COMPACT_ATOMS: atom_id res chain seq x y z
N MET A 1 5.12 -7.58 -14.07
CA MET A 1 6.30 -6.74 -13.79
C MET A 1 6.05 -5.32 -14.31
N LYS A 2 5.65 -4.38 -13.45
CA LYS A 2 6.00 -2.97 -13.73
C LYS A 2 7.42 -2.84 -13.19
N ILE A 3 8.40 -2.88 -14.10
CA ILE A 3 9.78 -2.49 -13.79
C ILE A 3 9.66 -1.16 -13.02
N PRO A 4 10.28 -1.02 -11.82
CA PRO A 4 10.32 0.25 -11.13
C PRO A 4 10.82 1.27 -12.14
N ARG A 5 9.93 2.12 -12.63
CA ARG A 5 10.35 3.16 -13.56
C ARG A 5 11.24 4.04 -12.72
N GLU A 6 12.46 4.28 -13.20
CA GLU A 6 13.30 5.32 -12.61
C GLU A 6 12.42 6.54 -12.40
N ILE A 7 12.46 7.08 -11.18
CA ILE A 7 11.76 8.32 -10.88
C ILE A 7 12.25 9.31 -11.93
N PRO A 8 11.37 9.77 -12.84
CA PRO A 8 11.82 10.58 -13.95
C PRO A 8 12.57 11.76 -13.38
N SER A 9 13.80 11.98 -13.85
CA SER A 9 14.65 13.06 -13.35
C SER A 9 13.82 14.34 -13.25
N MET A 10 13.83 15.00 -12.09
CA MET A 10 13.24 16.35 -11.97
C MET A 10 14.03 17.37 -12.77
N ARG A 11 15.10 16.98 -13.47
CA ARG A 11 15.89 17.80 -14.37
C ARG A 11 15.57 17.47 -15.82
N ARG A 12 15.40 18.50 -16.65
CA ARG A 12 15.34 18.42 -18.12
C ARG A 12 16.74 18.19 -18.69
N THR A 13 16.85 17.97 -19.99
CA THR A 13 18.13 17.78 -20.72
C THR A 13 19.05 19.01 -20.67
N ASP A 14 18.48 20.18 -20.44
CA ASP A 14 19.18 21.47 -20.25
C ASP A 14 19.58 21.74 -18.79
N ASN A 15 19.45 20.73 -17.91
CA ASN A 15 19.74 20.82 -16.48
C ASN A 15 18.77 21.71 -15.66
N SER A 16 17.76 22.31 -16.29
CA SER A 16 16.68 23.05 -15.63
C SER A 16 15.74 22.11 -14.87
N LEU A 17 15.09 22.60 -13.81
CA LEU A 17 14.08 21.81 -13.11
C LEU A 17 12.82 21.68 -13.98
N LYS A 18 12.32 20.45 -14.13
CA LYS A 18 11.01 20.15 -14.71
C LYS A 18 9.96 20.87 -13.88
N GLU A 19 9.34 21.85 -14.51
CA GLU A 19 8.17 22.51 -13.97
C GLU A 19 6.99 21.55 -14.09
N VAL A 20 6.51 21.06 -12.96
CA VAL A 20 5.25 20.33 -12.88
C VAL A 20 4.18 21.37 -12.62
N MET A 21 3.50 21.82 -13.68
CA MET A 21 2.38 22.71 -13.49
C MET A 21 1.23 21.92 -12.83
N THR A 22 0.89 22.26 -11.59
CA THR A 22 -0.11 21.57 -10.77
C THR A 22 -1.51 21.61 -11.39
N ASN A 23 -1.78 22.57 -12.27
CA ASN A 23 -3.02 22.68 -13.07
C ASN A 23 -3.20 21.53 -14.09
N LEU A 24 -2.15 20.80 -14.47
CA LEU A 24 -2.22 19.60 -15.32
C LEU A 24 -2.37 18.30 -14.51
N CYS A 25 -2.21 18.38 -13.18
CA CYS A 25 -2.29 17.24 -12.26
C CYS A 25 -3.58 17.30 -11.44
N ASN A 26 -4.58 16.50 -11.82
CA ASN A 26 -5.79 16.33 -11.01
C ASN A 26 -5.55 15.28 -9.91
N GLN A 27 -6.43 15.21 -8.90
CA GLN A 27 -6.43 14.22 -7.81
C GLN A 27 -6.42 12.76 -8.31
N LYS A 28 -6.79 12.53 -9.57
CA LYS A 28 -6.68 11.23 -10.24
C LYS A 28 -5.25 10.86 -10.63
N ASN A 29 -4.34 11.83 -10.73
CA ASN A 29 -2.98 11.67 -11.26
C ASN A 29 -1.93 11.44 -10.17
N PHE A 30 -2.27 11.66 -8.89
CA PHE A 30 -1.34 11.52 -7.78
C PHE A 30 -1.95 10.76 -6.60
N ARG A 31 -1.06 10.18 -5.79
CA ARG A 31 -1.41 9.45 -4.56
C ARG A 31 -1.13 10.34 -3.38
N ARG A 32 -2.14 10.53 -2.54
CA ARG A 32 -2.00 11.24 -1.26
C ARG A 32 -1.69 10.21 -0.20
N VAL A 33 -0.53 10.33 0.45
CA VAL A 33 -0.19 9.55 1.64
C VAL A 33 -0.48 10.40 2.87
N PHE A 34 -1.32 9.91 3.77
CA PHE A 34 -1.73 10.66 4.96
C PHE A 34 -0.73 10.39 6.08
N LEU A 35 0.21 11.33 6.29
CA LEU A 35 1.33 11.14 7.21
C LEU A 35 0.89 10.92 8.67
N ASN A 36 -0.20 11.56 9.09
CA ASN A 36 -0.75 11.38 10.44
C ASN A 36 -1.14 9.92 10.74
N GLN A 37 -1.62 9.19 9.73
CA GLN A 37 -1.96 7.76 9.85
C GLN A 37 -0.77 6.86 9.49
N THR A 38 0.07 7.29 8.56
CA THR A 38 1.18 6.49 8.04
C THR A 38 2.35 6.42 9.02
N ILE A 39 2.69 7.52 9.69
CA ILE A 39 3.82 7.56 10.65
C ILE A 39 3.62 6.54 11.78
N PRO A 40 2.46 6.47 12.46
CA PRO A 40 2.21 5.43 13.46
C PRO A 40 2.47 4.02 12.95
N VAL A 41 1.99 3.68 11.75
CA VAL A 41 2.21 2.34 11.16
C VAL A 41 3.69 2.11 10.82
N LEU A 42 4.39 3.13 10.29
CA LEU A 42 5.83 3.05 10.04
C LEU A 42 6.64 2.83 11.33
N ARG A 43 6.23 3.44 12.46
CA ARG A 43 6.90 3.31 13.76
C ARG A 43 6.79 1.91 14.36
N LEU A 44 5.83 1.09 13.93
CA LEU A 44 5.70 -0.30 14.37
C LEU A 44 6.82 -1.19 13.83
N PHE A 45 7.60 -0.68 12.87
CA PHE A 45 8.57 -1.43 12.10
C PHE A 45 9.96 -0.78 12.16
N ALA A 46 11.00 -1.61 12.26
CA ALA A 46 12.39 -1.18 12.11
C ALA A 46 13.02 -1.85 10.88
N ASN A 47 13.60 -1.06 9.97
CA ASN A 47 14.34 -1.52 8.78
C ASN A 47 13.49 -2.28 7.75
N GLN A 48 13.59 -3.62 7.69
CA GLN A 48 13.00 -4.44 6.62
C GLN A 48 11.46 -4.44 6.57
N PRO A 49 10.73 -4.52 7.71
CA PRO A 49 9.27 -4.46 7.68
C PRO A 49 8.73 -3.09 7.22
N THR A 50 9.49 -2.00 7.44
CA THR A 50 9.18 -0.67 6.91
C THR A 50 9.21 -0.67 5.38
N MET A 51 10.18 -1.38 4.77
CA MET A 51 10.29 -1.53 3.32
C MET A 51 9.07 -2.27 2.74
N VAL A 52 8.51 -3.25 3.46
CA VAL A 52 7.29 -3.94 3.04
C VAL A 52 6.09 -2.99 3.05
N LEU A 53 5.94 -2.12 4.06
CA LEU A 53 4.86 -1.12 4.02
C LEU A 53 5.01 -0.16 2.84
N LEU A 54 6.23 0.35 2.61
CA LEU A 54 6.52 1.24 1.49
C LEU A 54 6.26 0.53 0.15
N TYR A 55 6.59 -0.76 0.05
CA TYR A 55 6.26 -1.61 -1.08
C TYR A 55 4.75 -1.64 -1.36
N PHE A 56 3.92 -1.80 -0.33
CA PHE A 56 2.46 -1.79 -0.48
C PHE A 56 1.93 -0.42 -0.96
N ILE A 57 2.42 0.68 -0.38
CA ILE A 57 2.03 2.05 -0.78
C ILE A 57 2.42 2.30 -2.25
N TYR A 58 3.61 1.86 -2.65
CA TYR A 58 4.12 2.03 -4.01
C TYR A 58 3.33 1.19 -5.03
N ASN A 59 3.04 -0.08 -4.70
CA ASN A 59 2.44 -1.05 -5.62
C ASN A 59 0.91 -1.11 -5.60
N ALA A 60 0.24 -0.41 -4.67
CA ALA A 60 -1.21 -0.21 -4.72
C ALA A 60 -1.65 0.24 -6.12
N ASP A 61 -2.87 -0.06 -6.55
CA ASP A 61 -3.45 0.55 -7.74
C ASP A 61 -4.32 1.77 -7.36
N THR A 62 -5.15 2.26 -8.28
CA THR A 62 -6.03 3.38 -7.97
C THR A 62 -7.13 3.03 -6.96
N ASN A 63 -7.44 1.75 -6.79
CA ASN A 63 -8.44 1.22 -5.86
C ASN A 63 -7.78 0.67 -4.59
N ASN A 64 -6.51 1.04 -4.35
CA ASN A 64 -5.71 0.55 -3.25
C ASN A 64 -5.51 -0.97 -3.22
N MET A 65 -5.65 -1.65 -4.36
CA MET A 65 -5.42 -3.09 -4.46
C MET A 65 -3.95 -3.38 -4.72
N ILE A 66 -3.41 -4.40 -4.07
CA ILE A 66 -2.03 -4.87 -4.19
C ILE A 66 -2.08 -6.34 -4.58
N TYR A 67 -1.39 -6.66 -5.67
CA TYR A 67 -1.29 -7.99 -6.24
C TYR A 67 0.16 -8.47 -6.08
N CYS A 68 0.42 -9.28 -5.05
CA CYS A 68 1.77 -9.74 -4.76
C CYS A 68 1.75 -11.08 -4.02
N THR A 69 2.76 -11.90 -4.29
CA THR A 69 3.11 -13.11 -3.55
C THR A 69 4.14 -12.79 -2.46
N TYR A 70 4.45 -13.78 -1.61
CA TYR A 70 5.48 -13.60 -0.60
C TYR A 70 6.86 -13.50 -1.27
N GLU A 71 7.05 -14.25 -2.35
CA GLU A 71 8.24 -14.28 -3.16
C GLU A 71 8.48 -12.91 -3.84
N ASP A 72 7.44 -12.27 -4.37
CA ASP A 72 7.53 -10.91 -4.94
C ASP A 72 8.02 -9.91 -3.87
N ILE A 73 7.42 -9.93 -2.68
CA ILE A 73 7.80 -9.03 -1.57
C ILE A 73 9.25 -9.29 -1.15
N MET A 74 9.65 -10.56 -1.03
CA MET A 74 11.01 -10.93 -0.66
C MET A 74 12.04 -10.41 -1.66
N GLN A 75 11.77 -10.57 -2.96
CA GLN A 75 12.64 -10.10 -4.02
C GLN A 75 12.72 -8.57 -4.02
N ASP A 76 11.58 -7.88 -4.07
CA ASP A 76 11.52 -6.43 -4.25
C ASP A 76 12.00 -5.67 -3.01
N CYS A 77 11.84 -6.25 -1.81
CA CYS A 77 12.33 -5.65 -0.56
C CYS A 77 13.72 -6.17 -0.14
N SER A 78 14.36 -7.04 -0.93
CA SER A 78 15.63 -7.70 -0.58
C SER A 78 15.60 -8.39 0.79
N ILE A 79 14.51 -9.09 1.08
CA ILE A 79 14.30 -9.82 2.34
C ILE A 79 14.59 -11.30 2.12
N GLY A 80 15.68 -11.79 2.72
CA GLY A 80 16.08 -13.20 2.61
C GLY A 80 15.23 -14.19 3.42
N ASN A 81 14.34 -13.72 4.30
CA ASN A 81 13.57 -14.57 5.21
C ASN A 81 12.05 -14.39 5.06
N LYS A 82 11.37 -15.45 4.61
CA LYS A 82 9.90 -15.51 4.45
C LYS A 82 9.15 -15.26 5.76
N ARG A 83 9.72 -15.63 6.91
CA ARG A 83 9.12 -15.37 8.24
C ARG A 83 9.03 -13.87 8.52
N THR A 84 10.00 -13.06 8.09
CA THR A 84 9.96 -11.60 8.23
C THR A 84 8.77 -11.02 7.47
N VAL A 85 8.57 -11.45 6.22
CA VAL A 85 7.40 -11.04 5.42
C VAL A 85 6.10 -11.48 6.08
N ALA A 86 6.00 -12.75 6.49
CA ALA A 86 4.80 -13.28 7.14
C ALA A 86 4.42 -12.51 8.42
N ASN A 87 5.40 -12.23 9.29
CA ASN A 87 5.18 -11.47 10.52
C ASN A 87 4.77 -10.03 10.22
N THR A 88 5.44 -9.39 9.25
CA THR A 88 5.12 -8.01 8.84
C THR A 88 3.70 -7.92 8.30
N LEU A 89 3.30 -8.83 7.40
CA LEU A 89 1.94 -8.88 6.86
C LEU A 89 0.91 -9.14 7.96
N LYS A 90 1.25 -9.95 8.97
CA LYS A 90 0.38 -10.18 10.13
C LYS A 90 0.17 -8.89 10.92
N THR A 91 1.25 -8.19 11.25
CA THR A 91 1.19 -6.90 11.97
C THR A 91 0.42 -5.84 11.17
N LEU A 92 0.62 -5.76 9.85
CA LEU A 92 -0.13 -4.84 8.97
C LEU A 92 -1.64 -5.14 8.96
N GLN A 93 -2.03 -6.42 9.05
CA GLN A 93 -3.44 -6.81 9.17
C GLN A 93 -4.01 -6.49 10.56
N GLU A 94 -3.26 -6.79 11.63
CA GLU A 94 -3.67 -6.53 13.02
C GLU A 94 -3.89 -5.03 13.27
N THR A 95 -3.06 -4.20 12.64
CA THR A 95 -3.12 -2.73 12.71
C THR A 95 -4.11 -2.11 11.73
N ARG A 96 -4.82 -2.94 10.95
CA ARG A 96 -5.73 -2.53 9.88
C ARG A 96 -5.09 -1.58 8.87
N ALA A 97 -3.77 -1.68 8.67
CA ALA A 97 -3.08 -1.01 7.59
C ALA A 97 -3.42 -1.64 6.24
N ILE A 98 -3.60 -2.96 6.22
CA ILE A 98 -4.05 -3.73 5.06
C ILE A 98 -5.14 -4.72 5.47
N VAL A 99 -5.90 -5.19 4.49
CA VAL A 99 -6.74 -6.38 4.62
C VAL A 99 -6.37 -7.39 3.54
N LYS A 100 -6.35 -8.67 3.90
CA LYS A 100 -6.10 -9.76 2.97
C LYS A 100 -7.42 -10.17 2.32
N ILE A 101 -7.48 -10.14 0.98
CA ILE A 101 -8.65 -10.59 0.21
C ILE A 101 -8.47 -12.05 -0.21
N SER A 102 -7.27 -12.41 -0.67
CA SER A 102 -6.94 -13.80 -1.04
C SER A 102 -5.45 -14.07 -0.87
N LYS A 103 -4.94 -15.22 -1.36
CA LYS A 103 -3.54 -15.65 -1.18
C LYS A 103 -2.50 -14.62 -1.64
N SER A 104 -2.82 -13.84 -2.66
CA SER A 104 -1.90 -12.87 -3.28
C SER A 104 -2.57 -11.53 -3.59
N HIS A 105 -3.67 -11.25 -2.89
CA HIS A 105 -4.47 -10.05 -3.09
C HIS A 105 -4.73 -9.39 -1.75
N TYR A 106 -4.38 -8.12 -1.67
CA TYR A 106 -4.55 -7.29 -0.49
C TYR A 106 -5.13 -5.95 -0.87
N MET A 107 -5.81 -5.30 0.07
CA MET A 107 -6.22 -3.91 -0.06
C MET A 107 -5.53 -3.08 1.02
N LEU A 108 -4.95 -1.96 0.61
CA LEU A 108 -4.36 -0.96 1.50
C LEU A 108 -5.46 -0.05 2.04
N ASN A 109 -5.43 0.22 3.34
CA ASN A 109 -6.41 1.09 3.97
C ASN A 109 -6.41 2.48 3.32
N PRO A 110 -7.56 2.98 2.82
CA PRO A 110 -7.65 4.31 2.20
C PRO A 110 -7.31 5.46 3.16
N ALA A 111 -7.35 5.23 4.48
CA ALA A 111 -6.86 6.17 5.48
C ALA A 111 -5.34 6.35 5.46
N LEU A 112 -4.58 5.42 4.87
CA LEU A 112 -3.12 5.54 4.69
C LEU A 112 -2.79 6.23 3.36
N MET A 113 -3.49 5.85 2.29
CA MET A 113 -3.21 6.37 0.96
C MET A 113 -4.47 6.45 0.10
N LEU A 114 -4.62 7.51 -0.70
CA LEU A 114 -5.73 7.61 -1.66
C LEU A 114 -5.27 8.21 -2.99
N GLN A 115 -5.74 7.62 -4.10
CA GLN A 115 -5.71 8.22 -5.43
C GLN A 115 -7.13 8.54 -5.89
N GLY A 116 -7.54 9.79 -5.75
CA GLY A 116 -8.88 10.28 -6.10
C GLY A 116 -9.44 11.30 -5.10
N ASN A 117 -10.74 11.51 -5.19
CA ASN A 117 -11.50 12.47 -4.39
C ASN A 117 -12.11 11.84 -3.12
N ASN A 118 -12.82 12.65 -2.33
CA ASN A 118 -13.43 12.21 -1.07
C ASN A 118 -14.59 11.21 -1.26
N GLU A 119 -15.31 11.27 -2.39
CA GLU A 119 -16.33 10.27 -2.72
C GLU A 119 -15.68 8.89 -2.89
N LYS A 120 -14.57 8.84 -3.63
CA LYS A 120 -13.80 7.60 -3.79
C LYS A 120 -13.22 7.11 -2.48
N PHE A 121 -12.78 8.01 -1.59
CA PHE A 121 -12.37 7.64 -0.24
C PHE A 121 -13.48 6.89 0.50
N GLY A 122 -14.71 7.42 0.47
CA GLY A 122 -15.86 6.79 1.11
C GLY A 122 -16.15 5.39 0.58
N LEU A 123 -16.12 5.23 -0.75
CA LEU A 123 -16.32 3.92 -1.40
C LEU A 123 -15.25 2.91 -1.00
N LEU A 124 -13.96 3.27 -1.09
CA LEU A 124 -12.88 2.37 -0.72
C LEU A 124 -12.87 2.07 0.79
N ALA A 125 -13.26 3.02 1.63
CA ALA A 125 -13.34 2.81 3.07
C ALA A 125 -14.47 1.82 3.42
N PHE A 126 -15.60 1.93 2.73
CA PHE A 126 -16.69 0.96 2.84
C PHE A 126 -16.23 -0.44 2.43
N GLU A 127 -15.63 -0.57 1.24
CA GLU A 127 -15.13 -1.85 0.72
C GLU A 127 -14.07 -2.47 1.64
N PHE A 128 -13.12 -1.69 2.13
CA PHE A 128 -12.10 -2.15 3.08
C PHE A 128 -12.72 -2.73 4.35
N ASN A 129 -13.73 -2.06 4.91
CA ASN A 129 -14.44 -2.52 6.11
C ASN A 129 -15.26 -3.79 5.87
N ASP A 130 -15.81 -3.96 4.66
CA ASP A 130 -16.52 -5.18 4.28
C ASP A 130 -15.56 -6.38 4.24
N TYR A 131 -14.38 -6.24 3.63
CA TYR A 131 -13.36 -7.30 3.65
C TYR A 131 -12.88 -7.64 5.06
N ILE A 132 -12.72 -6.66 5.94
CA ILE A 132 -12.39 -6.91 7.35
C ILE A 132 -13.48 -7.77 8.00
N SER A 133 -14.75 -7.43 7.78
CA SER A 133 -15.90 -8.17 8.31
C SER A 133 -15.95 -9.62 7.79
N LEU A 134 -15.63 -9.85 6.52
CA LEU A 134 -15.55 -11.19 5.92
C LEU A 134 -14.40 -12.00 6.54
N CYS A 135 -13.21 -11.43 6.63
CA CYS A 135 -12.05 -12.06 7.27
C CYS A 135 -12.30 -12.43 8.73
N GLU A 136 -12.99 -11.58 9.48
CA GLU A 136 -13.36 -11.86 10.87
C GLU A 136 -14.38 -12.99 10.98
N LYS A 137 -15.35 -13.09 10.06
CA LYS A 137 -16.29 -14.21 9.99
C LYS A 137 -15.56 -15.52 9.73
N GLU A 138 -14.68 -15.58 8.73
CA GLU A 138 -13.91 -16.78 8.39
C GLU A 138 -13.09 -17.30 9.58
N LYS A 139 -12.40 -16.41 10.30
CA LYS A 139 -11.63 -16.79 11.51
C LYS A 139 -12.50 -17.43 12.60
N ARG A 140 -13.74 -16.96 12.78
CA ARG A 140 -14.68 -17.53 13.76
C ARG A 140 -15.17 -18.92 13.36
N TYR A 141 -15.35 -19.18 12.06
CA TYR A 141 -15.74 -20.51 11.58
C TYR A 141 -14.62 -21.55 11.75
N VAL A 142 -13.36 -21.16 11.50
CA VAL A 142 -12.21 -22.07 11.61
C VAL A 142 -11.82 -22.38 13.08
N SER A 143 -12.27 -21.55 14.02
CA SER A 143 -11.97 -21.72 15.46
C SER A 143 -13.03 -22.54 16.22
N LYS A 144 -14.04 -23.07 15.53
CA LYS A 144 -15.06 -24.00 16.04
C LYS A 144 -14.80 -25.39 15.49
#